data_AF-A0A536ALZ4-F1
#
_entry.id   AF-A0A536ALZ4-F1
#
_cell.length_a   1.000
_cell.length_b   1.000
_cell.length_c   1.000
_cell.angle_alpha   90.00
_cell.angle_beta   90.00
_cell.angle_gamma   90.00
#
_symmetry.space_group_name_H-M   'P 1'
#
loop_
_entity.id
_entity.type
_entity.pdbx_description
1 polymer ?
#
loop_
_entity_poly.entity_id
_entity_poly.type
_entity_poly.pdbx_seq_one_letter_code
_entity_poly.pdbx_strand_id
1 'polypeptide(L)'
;MTTPRGPQPFAGQEKRLRLLAFVRQDSIVRVDKRVEDTAMVWPHLLVIEFIAAMLWSIGLFVIAAAFNAPLQDHANPDCTPNPSKAPWYLLNLQELLLHMDKGLAGVVVPTIWLTFMAAIPYIDRSREGVGIWFTSPNGLRVTI
;
A
#
# COMPACT_ATOMS: atom_id res chain seq x y z
N MET A 1 -17.38 -0.65 -45.91
CA MET A 1 -16.66 -0.33 -44.66
C MET A 1 -15.68 0.78 -44.95
N THR A 2 -16.01 2.02 -44.57
CA THR A 2 -15.18 3.21 -44.80
C THR A 2 -14.37 3.49 -43.54
N THR A 3 -13.04 3.39 -43.63
CA THR A 3 -12.13 3.81 -42.57
C THR A 3 -12.30 5.30 -42.28
N PRO A 4 -12.38 5.73 -41.01
CA PRO A 4 -12.39 7.15 -40.68
C PRO A 4 -11.07 7.78 -41.16
N ARG A 5 -11.13 8.61 -42.19
CA ARG A 5 -9.99 9.41 -42.64
C ARG A 5 -9.81 10.54 -41.62
N GLY A 6 -8.72 10.48 -40.85
CA GLY A 6 -8.25 11.63 -40.09
C GLY A 6 -7.96 12.83 -41.00
N PRO A 7 -7.72 14.02 -40.43
CA PRO A 7 -7.42 15.22 -41.19
C PRO A 7 -6.29 14.97 -42.20
N GLN A 8 -6.52 15.29 -43.48
CA GLN A 8 -5.53 15.12 -44.53
C GLN A 8 -4.40 16.14 -44.31
N PRO A 9 -3.12 15.70 -44.34
CA PRO A 9 -2.00 16.60 -44.11
C PRO A 9 -1.80 17.58 -45.26
N PHE A 10 -1.45 18.83 -44.93
CA PHE A 10 -1.01 19.81 -45.92
C PHE A 10 0.37 19.41 -46.49
N ALA A 11 0.60 19.73 -47.77
CA ALA A 11 1.82 19.38 -48.50
C ALA A 11 3.07 19.88 -47.74
N GLY A 12 3.97 18.95 -47.38
CA GLY A 12 5.22 19.23 -46.65
C GLY A 12 5.22 18.81 -45.17
N GLN A 13 4.08 18.47 -44.57
CA GLN A 13 4.01 18.02 -43.17
C GLN A 13 3.96 16.51 -42.96
N GLU A 14 3.86 15.73 -44.04
CA GLU A 14 3.67 14.27 -44.02
C GLU A 14 4.75 13.51 -43.25
N LYS A 15 6.02 13.91 -43.41
CA LYS A 15 7.14 13.24 -42.73
C LYS A 15 7.12 13.48 -41.22
N ARG A 16 6.82 14.71 -40.77
CA ARG A 16 6.69 15.03 -39.34
C ARG A 16 5.50 14.32 -38.72
N LEU A 17 4.36 14.28 -39.40
CA LEU A 17 3.15 13.62 -38.91
C LEU A 17 3.29 12.09 -38.86
N ARG A 18 3.96 11.48 -39.85
CA ARG A 18 4.31 10.05 -39.79
C ARG A 18 5.29 9.71 -38.67
N LEU A 19 6.25 10.60 -38.39
CA LEU A 19 7.18 10.43 -37.28
C LEU A 19 6.46 10.56 -35.92
N LEU A 20 5.52 11.50 -35.79
CA LEU A 20 4.68 11.62 -34.59
C LEU A 20 3.76 10.40 -34.41
N ALA A 21 3.27 9.80 -35.49
CA ALA A 21 2.47 8.56 -35.44
C ALA A 21 3.31 7.31 -35.08
N PHE A 22 4.63 7.34 -35.30
CA PHE A 22 5.52 6.21 -35.03
C PHE A 22 6.21 6.32 -33.65
N VAL A 23 6.23 7.50 -33.03
CA VAL A 23 6.61 7.62 -31.63
C VAL A 23 5.53 6.93 -30.82
N ARG A 24 5.87 5.74 -30.29
CA ARG A 24 5.12 5.09 -29.23
C ARG A 24 5.00 6.13 -28.11
N GLN A 25 3.81 6.71 -28.02
CA GLN A 25 3.47 7.70 -27.04
C GLN A 25 3.37 6.98 -25.70
N ASP A 26 4.52 6.61 -25.11
CA ASP A 26 4.66 6.29 -23.70
C ASP A 26 4.54 7.62 -22.95
N SER A 27 3.39 8.27 -23.14
CA SER A 27 3.07 9.50 -22.48
C SER A 27 2.92 9.18 -21.01
N ILE A 28 3.72 9.86 -20.19
CA ILE A 28 3.39 10.24 -18.81
C ILE A 28 2.21 11.23 -18.82
N VAL A 29 1.23 11.01 -19.70
CA VAL A 29 -0.13 11.47 -19.50
C VAL A 29 -0.58 10.57 -18.37
N ARG A 30 -0.93 11.17 -17.23
CA ARG A 30 -1.85 10.52 -16.30
C ARG A 30 -3.02 10.08 -17.16
N VAL A 31 -3.04 8.81 -17.57
CA VAL A 31 -4.22 8.17 -18.12
C VAL A 31 -5.23 8.41 -17.01
N ASP A 32 -6.10 9.40 -17.22
CA ASP A 32 -7.25 9.61 -16.38
C ASP A 32 -7.84 8.24 -16.17
N LYS A 33 -8.00 7.83 -14.90
CA LYS A 33 -8.75 6.61 -14.60
C LYS A 33 -10.00 6.72 -15.45
N ARG A 34 -10.27 5.72 -16.29
CA ARG A 34 -11.50 5.67 -17.08
C ARG A 34 -12.64 6.01 -16.12
N VAL A 35 -13.51 6.92 -16.51
CA VAL A 35 -14.59 7.40 -15.63
C VAL A 35 -15.43 6.21 -15.16
N GLU A 36 -15.51 5.17 -15.99
CA GLU A 36 -16.09 3.86 -15.70
C GLU A 36 -15.48 3.12 -14.48
N ASP A 37 -14.19 3.33 -14.16
CA ASP A 37 -13.46 2.72 -13.02
C ASP A 37 -13.43 3.63 -11.77
N THR A 38 -14.18 4.74 -11.79
CA THR A 38 -14.22 5.69 -10.67
C THR A 38 -15.58 5.71 -10.01
N ALA A 39 -15.63 5.42 -8.71
CA ALA A 39 -16.84 5.57 -7.90
C ALA A 39 -16.93 7.00 -7.34
N MET A 40 -18.14 7.54 -7.28
CA MET A 40 -18.38 8.83 -6.63
C MET A 40 -18.12 8.71 -5.13
N VAL A 41 -17.17 9.51 -4.62
CA VAL A 41 -16.79 9.52 -3.19
C VAL A 41 -17.99 9.89 -2.32
N TRP A 42 -18.71 10.94 -2.73
CA TRP A 42 -19.96 11.35 -2.11
C TRP A 42 -21.16 10.92 -2.96
N PRO A 43 -22.22 10.32 -2.39
CA PRO A 43 -22.35 9.83 -1.01
C PRO A 43 -21.91 8.38 -0.83
N HIS A 44 -21.63 7.65 -1.92
CA HIS A 44 -21.58 6.18 -1.90
C HIS A 44 -20.39 5.62 -1.10
N LEU A 45 -19.16 6.07 -1.38
CA LEU A 45 -17.97 5.58 -0.69
C LEU A 45 -17.99 6.01 0.79
N LEU A 46 -18.30 7.28 1.05
CA LEU A 46 -18.27 7.86 2.39
C LEU A 46 -19.24 7.16 3.35
N VAL A 47 -20.44 6.79 2.90
CA VAL A 47 -21.40 6.07 3.74
C VAL A 47 -20.87 4.69 4.13
N ILE A 48 -20.26 3.94 3.21
CA ILE A 48 -19.72 2.60 3.49
C ILE A 48 -18.55 2.69 4.46
N GLU A 49 -17.61 3.61 4.22
CA GLU A 49 -16.45 3.82 5.11
C GLU A 49 -16.88 4.31 6.49
N PHE A 50 -17.90 5.17 6.57
CA PHE A 50 -18.45 5.63 7.84
C PHE A 50 -19.09 4.49 8.64
N ILE A 51 -19.85 3.60 7.98
CA ILE A 51 -20.42 2.41 8.62
C ILE A 51 -19.29 1.48 9.09
N ALA A 52 -18.27 1.23 8.28
CA ALA A 52 -17.12 0.41 8.66
C ALA A 52 -16.36 0.99 9.85
N ALA A 53 -16.14 2.31 9.87
CA ALA A 53 -15.51 3.01 10.99
C ALA A 53 -16.35 2.93 12.28
N MET A 54 -17.68 3.04 12.15
CA MET A 54 -18.62 2.88 13.27
C MET A 54 -18.54 1.46 13.85
N LEU A 55 -18.58 0.44 12.99
CA LEU A 55 -18.47 -0.96 13.40
C LEU A 55 -17.15 -1.25 14.10
N TRP A 56 -16.03 -0.76 13.55
CA TRP A 56 -14.71 -0.89 14.20
C TRP A 56 -14.66 -0.17 15.55
N SER A 57 -15.20 1.04 15.64
CA SER A 57 -15.23 1.80 16.89
C SER A 57 -16.03 1.08 17.96
N ILE A 58 -17.25 0.65 17.62
CA ILE A 58 -18.10 -0.12 18.54
C ILE A 58 -17.40 -1.42 18.94
N GLY A 59 -16.78 -2.13 17.99
CA GLY A 59 -16.01 -3.35 18.27
C GLY A 59 -14.89 -3.11 19.28
N LEU A 60 -14.12 -2.03 19.12
CA LEU A 60 -13.07 -1.64 20.07
C LEU A 60 -13.62 -1.30 21.45
N PHE A 61 -14.75 -0.58 21.54
CA PHE A 61 -15.40 -0.29 22.82
C PHE A 61 -15.93 -1.55 23.51
N VAL A 62 -16.51 -2.48 22.76
CA VAL A 62 -16.98 -3.77 23.30
C VAL A 62 -15.80 -4.58 23.84
N ILE A 63 -14.69 -4.66 23.10
CA ILE A 63 -13.48 -5.34 23.55
C ILE A 63 -12.91 -4.66 24.81
N ALA A 64 -12.83 -3.33 24.83
CA ALA A 64 -12.33 -2.59 25.99
C ALA A 64 -13.22 -2.76 27.23
N ALA A 65 -14.53 -2.87 27.06
CA ALA A 65 -15.47 -3.12 28.16
C ALA A 65 -15.42 -4.58 28.64
N ALA A 66 -15.20 -5.54 27.74
CA ALA A 66 -15.16 -6.97 28.06
C ALA A 66 -13.83 -7.40 28.70
N PHE A 67 -12.71 -6.79 28.32
CA PHE A 67 -11.37 -7.14 28.79
C PHE A 67 -10.80 -6.02 29.65
N ASN A 68 -10.69 -6.28 30.96
CA ASN A 68 -10.09 -5.33 31.89
C ASN A 68 -8.56 -5.27 31.71
N ALA A 69 -8.00 -4.08 31.49
CA ALA A 69 -6.57 -3.84 31.47
C ALA A 69 -6.13 -3.32 32.84
N PRO A 70 -5.54 -4.17 33.71
CA PRO A 70 -5.11 -3.73 35.03
C PRO A 70 -4.00 -2.68 34.91
N LEU A 71 -4.11 -1.61 35.71
CA LEU A 71 -3.09 -0.59 35.83
C LEU A 71 -1.89 -1.16 36.60
N GLN A 72 -0.68 -0.89 36.11
CA GLN A 72 0.56 -1.19 36.82
C GLN A 72 0.95 -0.02 37.73
N ASP A 73 1.89 -0.28 38.64
CA ASP A 73 2.47 0.74 39.51
C ASP A 73 3.17 1.85 38.72
N HIS A 74 3.39 3.00 39.37
CA HIS A 74 4.16 4.09 38.81
C HIS A 74 5.58 3.62 38.44
N ALA A 75 6.11 4.18 37.34
CA ALA A 75 7.43 3.81 36.84
C ALA A 75 8.52 4.07 37.88
N ASN A 76 9.30 3.03 38.21
CA ASN A 76 10.45 3.09 39.11
C ASN A 76 11.74 2.74 38.34
N PRO A 77 12.71 3.66 38.19
CA PRO A 77 13.99 3.38 37.54
C PRO A 77 14.84 2.31 38.23
N ASP A 78 14.67 2.12 39.55
CA ASP A 78 15.46 1.18 40.35
C ASP A 78 14.90 -0.26 40.30
N CYS A 79 13.74 -0.47 39.67
CA CYS A 79 13.08 -1.77 39.60
C CYS A 79 12.58 -2.06 38.18
N THR A 80 13.17 -3.07 37.52
CA THR A 80 12.70 -3.55 36.22
C THR A 80 11.61 -4.61 36.41
N PRO A 81 10.36 -4.38 35.96
CA PRO A 81 9.29 -5.36 36.12
C PRO A 81 9.55 -6.63 35.30
N ASN A 82 9.27 -7.78 35.89
CA ASN A 82 9.28 -9.09 35.23
C ASN A 82 7.85 -9.65 35.29
N PRO A 83 7.11 -9.81 34.18
CA PRO A 83 7.56 -9.83 32.78
C PRO A 83 7.53 -8.46 32.07
N SER A 84 8.63 -8.12 31.41
CA SER A 84 8.71 -6.98 30.48
C SER A 84 8.51 -7.46 29.04
N LYS A 85 7.25 -7.51 28.59
CA LYS A 85 6.88 -7.84 27.20
C LYS A 85 6.50 -6.60 26.40
N ALA A 86 6.93 -6.54 25.15
CA ALA A 86 6.59 -5.49 24.22
C ALA A 86 5.11 -5.62 23.77
N PRO A 87 4.50 -4.54 23.24
CA PRO A 87 3.21 -4.62 22.58
C PRO A 87 3.21 -5.65 21.45
N TRP A 88 2.06 -6.26 21.18
CA TRP A 88 1.91 -7.38 20.25
C TRP A 88 2.42 -7.11 18.83
N TYR A 89 2.29 -5.88 18.32
CA TYR A 89 2.79 -5.47 17.00
C TYR A 89 4.32 -5.35 16.94
N LEU A 90 5.00 -5.36 18.08
CA LEU A 90 6.46 -5.40 18.21
C LEU A 90 6.98 -6.75 18.75
N LEU A 91 6.11 -7.75 18.94
CA LEU A 91 6.50 -9.02 19.54
C LEU A 91 7.61 -9.73 18.74
N ASN A 92 7.49 -9.77 17.41
CA ASN A 92 8.50 -10.36 16.54
C ASN A 92 9.86 -9.65 16.67
N LEU A 93 9.86 -8.32 16.82
CA LEU A 93 11.09 -7.56 17.02
C LEU A 93 11.69 -7.83 18.41
N GLN A 94 10.83 -7.97 19.43
CA GLN A 94 11.28 -8.34 20.78
C GLN A 94 11.91 -9.74 20.79
N GLU A 95 11.30 -10.72 20.13
CA GLU A 95 11.83 -12.07 20.03
C GLU A 95 13.17 -12.09 19.30
N LEU A 96 13.31 -11.30 18.25
CA LEU A 96 14.57 -11.14 17.54
C LEU A 96 15.68 -10.56 18.44
N LEU A 97 15.35 -9.54 19.23
CA LEU A 97 16.28 -8.93 20.21
C LEU A 97 16.68 -9.87 21.35
N LEU A 98 15.83 -10.87 21.67
CA LEU A 98 16.12 -11.89 22.69
C LEU A 98 17.05 -13.00 22.18
N HIS A 99 17.01 -13.32 20.89
CA HIS A 99 17.69 -14.51 20.34
C HIS A 99 18.84 -14.21 19.37
N MET A 100 19.08 -12.94 19.04
CA MET A 100 20.09 -12.53 18.07
C MET A 100 20.96 -11.39 18.61
N ASP A 101 22.07 -11.07 17.92
CA ASP A 101 22.87 -9.89 18.23
C ASP A 101 22.00 -8.61 18.23
N LYS A 102 22.16 -7.78 19.26
CA LYS A 102 21.32 -6.59 19.50
C LYS A 102 21.44 -5.56 18.38
N GLY A 103 22.63 -5.42 17.78
CA GLY A 103 22.86 -4.51 16.66
C GLY A 103 22.18 -5.00 15.39
N LEU A 104 22.30 -6.30 15.11
CA LEU A 104 21.64 -6.90 13.94
C LEU A 104 20.11 -6.85 14.07
N ALA A 105 19.57 -7.21 15.24
CA ALA A 105 18.13 -7.26 15.51
C ALA A 105 17.49 -5.87 15.58
N GLY A 106 18.14 -4.93 16.26
CA GLY A 106 17.58 -3.61 16.53
C GLY A 106 17.78 -2.60 15.39
N VAL A 107 18.86 -2.72 14.61
CA VAL A 107 19.23 -1.72 13.60
C VAL A 107 19.18 -2.30 12.20
N VAL A 108 19.90 -3.39 11.94
CA VAL A 108 20.07 -3.92 10.58
C VAL A 108 18.75 -4.44 10.01
N VAL A 109 18.06 -5.35 10.72
CA VAL A 109 16.83 -5.96 10.24
C VAL A 109 15.71 -4.93 10.01
N PRO A 110 15.38 -4.02 10.94
CA PRO A 110 14.37 -2.99 10.70
C PRO A 110 14.73 -2.05 9.55
N THR A 111 16.01 -1.68 9.41
CA THR A 111 16.46 -0.81 8.32
C THR A 111 16.29 -1.48 6.96
N ILE A 112 16.64 -2.77 6.86
CA ILE A 112 16.42 -3.55 5.63
C ILE A 112 14.92 -3.63 5.33
N TRP A 113 14.07 -3.90 6.33
CA TRP A 113 12.63 -4.01 6.15
C TRP A 113 12.00 -2.71 5.63
N LEU A 114 12.34 -1.58 6.24
CA LEU A 114 11.85 -0.26 5.80
C LEU A 114 12.35 0.10 4.40
N THR A 115 13.63 -0.18 4.12
CA THR A 115 14.21 0.06 2.78
C THR A 115 13.55 -0.83 1.73
N PHE A 116 13.28 -2.09 2.06
CA PHE A 116 12.55 -3.01 1.19
C PHE A 116 11.14 -2.49 0.88
N MET A 117 10.37 -2.08 1.90
CA MET A 117 9.03 -1.49 1.68
C MET A 117 9.09 -0.23 0.81
N ALA A 118 10.08 0.63 1.03
CA ALA A 118 10.30 1.82 0.21
C ALA A 118 10.74 1.48 -1.23
N ALA A 119 11.39 0.33 -1.44
CA ALA A 119 11.85 -0.14 -2.75
C ALA A 119 10.73 -0.76 -3.60
N ILE A 120 9.64 -1.26 -2.99
CA ILE A 120 8.49 -1.88 -3.69
C ILE A 120 8.02 -1.07 -4.92
N PRO A 121 7.70 0.25 -4.83
CA PRO A 121 7.22 1.02 -5.99
C PRO A 121 8.25 1.15 -7.12
N TYR A 122 9.53 0.91 -6.86
CA TYR A 122 10.57 0.96 -7.89
C TYR A 122 10.76 -0.38 -8.60
N ILE A 123 10.46 -1.49 -7.92
CA ILE A 123 10.55 -2.86 -8.42
C ILE A 123 9.27 -3.22 -9.21
N ASP A 124 8.10 -2.97 -8.63
CA ASP A 124 6.81 -3.19 -9.29
C ASP A 124 6.21 -1.86 -9.74
N ARG A 125 6.38 -1.57 -11.04
CA ARG A 125 5.83 -0.39 -11.71
C ARG A 125 4.61 -0.71 -12.56
N SER A 126 4.18 -1.97 -12.58
CA SER A 126 3.07 -2.41 -13.43
C SER A 126 1.75 -1.86 -12.88
N ARG A 127 0.85 -1.44 -13.78
CA ARG A 127 -0.52 -1.00 -13.44
C ARG A 127 -1.55 -2.09 -13.73
N GLU A 128 -1.10 -3.30 -14.04
CA GLU A 128 -1.97 -4.40 -14.41
C GLU A 128 -2.64 -4.98 -13.16
N GLY A 129 -3.99 -4.99 -13.13
CA GLY A 129 -4.79 -5.56 -12.04
C GLY A 129 -4.74 -4.82 -10.71
N VAL A 130 -4.55 -3.49 -10.72
CA VAL A 130 -4.72 -2.64 -9.53
C VAL A 130 -6.13 -2.83 -8.94
N GLY A 131 -6.22 -3.30 -7.70
CA GLY A 131 -7.49 -3.57 -7.02
C GLY A 131 -8.06 -4.98 -7.23
N ILE A 132 -7.38 -5.82 -8.01
CA ILE A 132 -7.72 -7.24 -8.18
C ILE A 132 -6.65 -8.07 -7.48
N TRP A 133 -7.03 -8.70 -6.36
CA TRP A 133 -6.15 -9.60 -5.63
C TRP A 133 -5.70 -10.77 -6.51
N PHE A 134 -4.41 -11.09 -6.50
CA PHE A 134 -3.80 -12.22 -7.23
C PHE A 134 -3.95 -12.19 -8.76
N THR A 135 -3.90 -11.01 -9.36
CA THR A 135 -4.09 -10.84 -10.81
C THR A 135 -3.00 -11.45 -11.70
N SER A 136 -1.77 -11.59 -11.21
CA SER A 136 -0.64 -12.09 -12.00
C SER A 136 -0.19 -13.48 -11.51
N PRO A 137 0.33 -14.36 -12.40
CA PRO A 137 0.89 -15.65 -12.00
C PRO A 137 2.03 -15.53 -10.96
N ASN A 138 2.68 -14.36 -10.92
CA ASN A 138 3.74 -14.05 -9.97
C ASN A 138 3.20 -13.47 -8.65
N GLY A 139 2.05 -12.78 -8.64
CA GLY A 139 1.49 -12.16 -7.44
C GLY A 139 1.19 -13.16 -6.33
N LEU A 140 0.79 -14.38 -6.71
CA LEU A 140 0.57 -15.49 -5.76
C LEU A 140 1.89 -16.02 -5.17
N ARG A 141 2.99 -15.96 -5.94
CA ARG A 141 4.33 -16.39 -5.50
C ARG A 141 5.09 -15.35 -4.68
N VAL A 142 4.74 -14.08 -4.81
CA VAL A 142 5.36 -12.98 -4.03
C VAL A 142 4.70 -12.82 -2.65
N THR A 143 3.46 -13.31 -2.51
CA THR A 143 2.68 -13.23 -1.26
C THR A 143 3.01 -14.34 -0.25
N ILE A 144 3.69 -15.42 -0.69
CA ILE A 144 4.10 -16.58 0.12
C ILE A 144 5.63 -16.63 0.14
#